data_AF-A0A2E7LGC3-F1
#
_entry.id   AF-A0A2E7LGC3-F1
#
_cell.length_a   1.000
_cell.length_b   1.000
_cell.length_c   1.000
_cell.angle_alpha   90.00
_cell.angle_beta   90.00
_cell.angle_gamma   90.00
#
_symmetry.space_group_name_H-M   'P 1'
#
loop_
_entity.id
_entity.type
_entity.pdbx_description
1 polymer ?
#
loop_
_entity_poly.entity_id
_entity_poly.type
_entity_poly.pdbx_seq_one_letter_code
_entity_poly.pdbx_strand_id
1 'polypeptide(L)'
;MTAVYTSVCRGTCVSGMWVPGSGSAMMRNSVVLACVLIAMCLAVCAAEAPPEPAARQPGPPLEIVHAWVKSLDADRFEVREAATARLIATGRPAIRPLVASLEDASLEAATRTVLVLRELSMAADLDTAFTAEAALERIADSFQASADRARATLRLLASVRQERALEALSEAGARIHREDVQYGPLGIEFSERWHGKLKDLQHLRWISNVTTVNLSGERFGDRFLTALSRLESVERLVIQGTAVTDVGMANVEKLTGLRWLFVFHTPITDSAVKHLLALPRLDEVKLYGTQVTAAGVAGLKESFGDRGTVDRRAGGFLGVALSGPCQVSRVVPQSAADKADMRQDDIVLKFADQYVSTVQDLIGKIGSNRLGGRIQFQVLRGYEPVQLMVERKGDTLGIEGESRGVGIFVTKVEEASAAAVAGIREGDRIYTWNRDSVHLLPELAKRYEAAAQAEVVVIRGGQTLPKEVILGGWKWPDLN
;
A
#
# COMPACT_ATOMS: atom_id res chain seq x y z
N MET A 1 -21.47 -19.74 37.16
CA MET A 1 -20.35 -19.61 38.11
C MET A 1 -19.29 -18.69 37.49
N THR A 2 -19.28 -17.44 37.93
CA THR A 2 -18.13 -16.56 38.28
C THR A 2 -16.70 -17.03 37.95
N ALA A 3 -15.66 -16.21 37.78
CA ALA A 3 -15.43 -14.81 37.41
C ALA A 3 -13.88 -14.63 37.36
N VAL A 4 -13.40 -13.78 36.47
CA VAL A 4 -12.17 -12.94 36.45
C VAL A 4 -11.35 -12.88 37.77
N TYR A 5 -10.00 -12.91 37.71
CA TYR A 5 -9.11 -11.92 38.40
C TYR A 5 -7.63 -11.96 37.96
N THR A 6 -7.06 -10.75 37.95
CA THR A 6 -5.71 -10.25 37.63
C THR A 6 -4.76 -10.19 38.84
N SER A 7 -3.44 -10.09 38.60
CA SER A 7 -2.40 -9.27 39.31
C SER A 7 -1.01 -9.93 39.11
N VAL A 8 0.05 -9.28 38.58
CA VAL A 8 0.86 -8.12 39.03
C VAL A 8 1.48 -8.32 40.41
N CYS A 9 2.81 -8.46 40.47
CA CYS A 9 3.63 -7.98 41.59
C CYS A 9 5.01 -7.50 41.11
N ARG A 10 5.29 -6.23 41.43
CA ARG A 10 6.60 -5.56 41.47
C ARG A 10 7.37 -6.03 42.70
N GLY A 11 8.71 -5.93 42.68
CA GLY A 11 9.53 -6.08 43.89
C GLY A 11 10.97 -5.62 43.67
N THR A 12 11.25 -4.41 44.11
CA THR A 12 12.53 -3.68 44.09
C THR A 12 13.45 -4.01 45.27
N CYS A 13 14.75 -3.71 45.08
CA CYS A 13 15.73 -3.16 46.04
C CYS A 13 16.74 -4.05 46.80
N VAL A 14 18.03 -3.81 46.44
CA VAL A 14 19.10 -3.18 47.25
C VAL A 14 20.15 -4.05 47.99
N SER A 15 21.41 -3.83 47.54
CA SER A 15 22.73 -3.76 48.21
C SER A 15 23.34 -4.95 48.97
N GLY A 16 24.64 -5.19 48.73
CA GLY A 16 25.54 -5.75 49.74
C GLY A 16 26.85 -6.38 49.23
N MET A 17 27.92 -5.57 49.20
CA MET A 17 29.32 -5.88 49.56
C MET A 17 30.13 -7.01 48.87
N TRP A 18 31.30 -6.57 48.39
CA TRP A 18 32.53 -7.33 48.09
C TRP A 18 33.20 -7.89 49.36
N VAL A 19 33.74 -9.14 49.28
CA VAL A 19 35.06 -9.57 49.79
C VAL A 19 35.56 -10.76 48.95
N PRO A 20 36.86 -10.86 48.57
CA PRO A 20 37.38 -11.90 47.67
C PRO A 20 37.98 -13.10 48.43
N GLY A 21 37.93 -14.30 47.83
CA GLY A 21 38.59 -15.47 48.41
C GLY A 21 38.47 -16.75 47.57
N SER A 22 39.55 -17.04 46.83
CA SER A 22 40.15 -18.36 46.52
C SER A 22 39.26 -19.60 46.32
N GLY A 23 39.55 -20.34 45.24
CA GLY A 23 39.55 -21.80 45.30
C GLY A 23 38.74 -22.49 44.21
N SER A 24 39.43 -22.78 43.12
CA SER A 24 39.15 -23.83 42.13
C SER A 24 38.38 -25.06 42.65
N ALA A 25 37.05 -25.07 42.49
CA ALA A 25 36.25 -26.31 42.58
C ALA A 25 34.87 -26.22 41.90
N MET A 26 34.64 -25.25 40.99
CA MET A 26 33.31 -25.03 40.41
C MET A 26 33.31 -24.90 38.87
N MET A 27 34.23 -25.60 38.20
CA MET A 27 34.28 -25.66 36.72
C MET A 27 33.97 -27.05 36.14
N ARG A 28 33.68 -28.07 36.95
CA ARG A 28 33.27 -29.40 36.45
C ARG A 28 31.77 -29.67 36.51
N ASN A 29 30.99 -28.97 37.34
CA ASN A 29 29.53 -29.14 37.39
C ASN A 29 28.75 -28.12 36.53
N SER A 30 29.35 -26.99 36.18
CA SER A 30 28.70 -25.95 35.36
C SER A 30 28.62 -26.32 33.87
N VAL A 31 29.55 -27.15 33.39
CA VAL A 31 29.53 -27.63 31.99
C VAL A 31 28.47 -28.72 31.80
N VAL A 32 28.26 -29.57 32.80
CA VAL A 32 27.22 -30.63 32.74
C VAL A 32 25.82 -30.01 32.83
N LEU A 33 25.61 -28.99 33.65
CA LEU A 33 24.31 -28.30 33.73
C LEU A 33 23.99 -27.45 32.49
N ALA A 34 25.01 -26.84 31.86
CA ALA A 34 24.85 -26.12 30.61
C ALA A 34 24.54 -27.07 29.44
N CYS A 35 25.13 -28.27 29.39
CA CYS A 35 24.82 -29.26 28.36
C CYS A 35 23.40 -29.84 28.50
N VAL A 36 22.87 -30.01 29.72
CA VAL A 36 21.51 -30.51 29.94
C VAL A 36 20.45 -29.43 29.65
N LEU A 37 20.74 -28.15 29.93
CA LEU A 37 19.84 -27.03 29.57
C LEU A 37 19.84 -26.71 28.07
N ILE A 38 20.97 -26.87 27.37
CA ILE A 38 21.01 -26.78 25.90
C ILE A 38 20.29 -27.97 25.26
N ALA A 39 20.36 -29.17 25.83
CA ALA A 39 19.61 -30.33 25.36
C ALA A 39 18.09 -30.22 25.63
N MET A 40 17.66 -29.59 26.73
CA MET A 40 16.24 -29.32 27.00
C MET A 40 15.67 -28.15 26.16
N CYS A 41 16.48 -27.13 25.83
CA CYS A 41 16.04 -26.06 24.93
C CYS A 41 16.02 -26.47 23.45
N LEU A 42 16.82 -27.46 23.03
CA LEU A 42 16.77 -28.02 21.68
C LEU A 42 15.67 -29.08 21.49
N ALA A 43 15.08 -29.58 22.57
CA ALA A 43 13.96 -30.54 22.52
C ALA A 43 12.56 -29.89 22.47
N VAL A 44 12.45 -28.57 22.68
CA VAL A 44 11.16 -27.83 22.64
C VAL A 44 11.04 -26.93 21.40
N CYS A 45 12.05 -26.90 20.53
CA CYS A 45 12.04 -26.13 19.28
C CYS A 45 12.12 -27.02 18.02
N ALA A 46 11.78 -28.30 18.13
CA ALA A 46 11.36 -29.07 16.96
C ALA A 46 9.85 -28.85 16.80
N ALA A 47 9.46 -27.65 16.34
CA ALA A 47 8.18 -27.52 15.67
C ALA A 47 8.25 -28.50 14.50
N GLU A 48 7.53 -29.62 14.59
CA GLU A 48 7.33 -30.53 13.48
C GLU A 48 7.02 -29.67 12.26
N ALA A 49 7.87 -29.76 11.24
CA ALA A 49 7.56 -29.19 9.95
C ALA A 49 6.11 -29.63 9.63
N PRO A 50 5.21 -28.71 9.23
CA PRO A 50 3.84 -29.08 8.94
C PRO A 50 3.89 -30.30 8.01
N PRO A 51 3.15 -31.37 8.33
CA PRO A 51 3.26 -32.62 7.59
C PRO A 51 3.18 -32.30 6.10
N GLU A 52 4.14 -32.80 5.32
CA GLU A 52 4.09 -32.68 3.87
C GLU A 52 2.66 -33.01 3.44
N PRO A 53 2.00 -32.13 2.66
CA PRO A 53 0.61 -32.35 2.29
C PRO A 53 0.56 -33.74 1.66
N ALA A 54 -0.14 -34.66 2.34
CA ALA A 54 -0.21 -36.06 1.94
C ALA A 54 -0.48 -36.09 0.44
N ALA A 55 0.40 -36.75 -0.31
CA ALA A 55 0.29 -36.84 -1.76
C ALA A 55 -1.17 -37.19 -2.09
N ARG A 56 -1.87 -36.28 -2.80
CA ARG A 56 -3.30 -36.44 -3.11
C ARG A 56 -3.46 -37.83 -3.73
N GLN A 57 -4.11 -38.74 -3.00
CA GLN A 57 -4.42 -40.05 -3.55
C GLN A 57 -5.17 -39.83 -4.86
N PRO A 58 -4.84 -40.56 -5.94
CA PRO A 58 -5.54 -40.41 -7.19
C PRO A 58 -7.03 -40.61 -6.92
N GLY A 59 -7.83 -39.60 -7.30
CA GLY A 59 -9.27 -39.61 -7.10
C GLY A 59 -9.90 -40.83 -7.78
N PRO A 60 -11.14 -41.18 -7.40
CA PRO A 60 -11.83 -42.32 -7.99
C PRO A 60 -11.87 -42.18 -9.53
N PRO A 61 -11.71 -43.29 -10.27
CA PRO A 61 -11.91 -43.30 -11.72
C PRO A 61 -13.19 -42.62 -12.14
N LEU A 62 -13.16 -41.91 -13.27
CA LEU A 62 -14.26 -41.10 -13.75
C LEU A 62 -15.56 -41.92 -13.93
N GLU A 63 -15.45 -43.20 -14.29
CA GLU A 63 -16.58 -44.13 -14.41
C GLU A 63 -17.34 -44.30 -13.09
N ILE A 64 -16.60 -44.40 -11.98
CA ILE A 64 -17.18 -44.51 -10.63
C ILE A 64 -17.90 -43.21 -10.25
N VAL A 65 -17.31 -42.07 -10.59
CA VAL A 65 -17.96 -40.76 -10.38
C VAL A 65 -19.28 -40.68 -11.14
N HIS A 66 -19.32 -41.10 -12.41
CA HIS A 66 -20.57 -41.16 -13.19
C HIS A 66 -21.59 -42.11 -12.58
N ALA A 67 -21.17 -43.27 -12.04
CA ALA A 67 -22.07 -44.19 -11.35
C ALA A 67 -22.69 -43.56 -10.10
N TRP A 68 -21.93 -42.77 -9.33
CA TRP A 68 -22.48 -42.02 -8.20
C TRP A 68 -23.40 -40.90 -8.63
N VAL A 69 -23.10 -40.17 -9.72
CA VAL A 69 -24.00 -39.16 -10.28
C VAL A 69 -25.35 -39.79 -10.66
N LYS A 70 -25.35 -40.94 -11.34
CA LYS A 70 -26.59 -41.69 -11.62
C LYS A 70 -27.33 -42.11 -10.36
N SER A 71 -26.59 -42.47 -9.30
CA SER A 71 -27.16 -42.89 -8.02
C SER A 71 -27.83 -41.75 -7.24
N LEU A 72 -27.71 -40.49 -7.69
CA LEU A 72 -28.47 -39.37 -7.13
C LEU A 72 -29.97 -39.47 -7.37
N ASP A 73 -30.41 -40.33 -8.30
CA ASP A 73 -31.83 -40.57 -8.59
C ASP A 73 -32.32 -41.96 -8.15
N ALA A 74 -31.52 -42.68 -7.35
CA ALA A 74 -31.89 -44.03 -6.91
C ALA A 74 -33.15 -44.00 -6.04
N ASP A 75 -34.05 -44.99 -6.15
CA ASP A 75 -35.29 -45.05 -5.35
C ASP A 75 -35.02 -45.05 -3.83
N ARG A 76 -33.96 -45.75 -3.41
CA ARG A 76 -33.56 -45.87 -2.00
C ARG A 76 -32.83 -44.62 -1.53
N PHE A 77 -33.39 -43.95 -0.52
CA PHE A 77 -32.81 -42.76 0.12
C PHE A 77 -31.35 -42.94 0.54
N GLU A 78 -31.03 -44.07 1.19
CA GLU A 78 -29.67 -44.40 1.65
C GLU A 78 -28.63 -44.40 0.52
N VAL A 79 -29.03 -44.84 -0.67
CA VAL A 79 -28.15 -44.87 -1.86
C VAL A 79 -27.87 -43.45 -2.34
N ARG A 80 -28.90 -42.60 -2.37
CA ARG A 80 -28.74 -41.19 -2.76
C ARG A 80 -27.86 -40.43 -1.77
N GLU A 81 -28.05 -40.64 -0.46
CA GLU A 81 -27.21 -40.01 0.58
C GLU A 81 -25.75 -40.44 0.47
N ALA A 82 -25.49 -41.75 0.30
CA ALA A 82 -24.15 -42.26 0.12
C ALA A 82 -23.48 -41.71 -1.15
N ALA A 83 -24.23 -41.59 -2.25
CA ALA A 83 -23.73 -40.98 -3.48
C ALA A 83 -23.41 -39.50 -3.30
N THR A 84 -24.30 -38.72 -2.68
CA THR A 84 -24.07 -37.30 -2.34
C THR A 84 -22.79 -37.14 -1.53
N ALA A 85 -22.61 -37.89 -0.44
CA ALA A 85 -21.43 -37.80 0.41
C ALA A 85 -20.13 -38.14 -0.34
N ARG A 86 -20.14 -39.17 -1.20
CA ARG A 86 -18.99 -39.56 -2.02
C ARG A 86 -18.63 -38.50 -3.06
N LEU A 87 -19.62 -37.87 -3.67
CA LEU A 87 -19.42 -36.80 -4.66
C LEU A 87 -18.84 -35.54 -3.99
N ILE A 88 -19.29 -35.19 -2.79
CA ILE A 88 -18.69 -34.09 -2.00
C ILE A 88 -17.23 -34.43 -1.65
N ALA A 89 -16.97 -35.64 -1.15
CA ALA A 89 -15.62 -36.08 -0.79
C ALA A 89 -14.66 -36.13 -2.00
N THR A 90 -15.20 -36.34 -3.21
CA THR A 90 -14.41 -36.34 -4.46
C THR A 90 -13.84 -34.95 -4.78
N GLY A 91 -14.55 -33.87 -4.41
CA GLY A 91 -14.12 -32.51 -4.69
C GLY A 91 -14.29 -32.11 -6.16
N ARG A 92 -13.36 -31.28 -6.67
CA ARG A 92 -13.41 -30.71 -8.03
C ARG A 92 -13.72 -31.69 -9.17
N PRO A 93 -13.19 -32.93 -9.21
CA PRO A 93 -13.48 -33.88 -10.29
C PRO A 93 -14.97 -34.26 -10.42
N ALA A 94 -15.77 -34.14 -9.37
CA ALA A 94 -17.21 -34.44 -9.42
C ALA A 94 -18.03 -33.36 -10.14
N ILE A 95 -17.53 -32.12 -10.22
CA ILE A 95 -18.31 -30.96 -10.68
C ILE A 95 -18.73 -31.09 -12.15
N ARG A 96 -17.81 -31.51 -13.03
CA ARG A 96 -18.11 -31.61 -14.47
C ARG A 96 -19.14 -32.72 -14.76
N PRO A 97 -18.99 -33.96 -14.25
CA PRO A 97 -20.03 -34.99 -14.39
C PRO A 97 -21.40 -34.58 -13.86
N LEU A 98 -21.43 -33.90 -12.69
CA LEU A 98 -22.67 -33.40 -12.10
C LEU A 98 -23.41 -32.44 -13.05
N VAL A 99 -22.71 -31.43 -13.55
CA VAL A 99 -23.35 -30.45 -14.45
C VAL A 99 -23.77 -31.09 -15.77
N ALA A 100 -22.98 -32.03 -16.30
CA ALA A 100 -23.31 -32.73 -17.53
C ALA A 100 -24.60 -33.58 -17.42
N SER A 101 -24.92 -34.07 -16.22
CA SER A 101 -26.13 -34.88 -16.00
C SER A 101 -27.44 -34.08 -15.92
N LEU A 102 -27.38 -32.75 -15.84
CA LEU A 102 -28.56 -31.92 -15.54
C LEU A 102 -29.57 -31.80 -16.68
N GLU A 103 -29.17 -32.03 -17.94
CA GLU A 103 -30.07 -31.91 -19.10
C GLU A 103 -31.23 -32.91 -19.03
N ASP A 104 -30.93 -34.15 -18.61
CA ASP A 104 -31.89 -35.25 -18.52
C ASP A 104 -32.25 -35.63 -17.06
N ALA A 105 -31.85 -34.80 -16.09
CA ALA A 105 -32.01 -35.13 -14.68
C ALA A 105 -33.47 -35.04 -14.21
N SER A 106 -33.87 -35.97 -13.34
CA SER A 106 -35.08 -35.82 -12.54
C SER A 106 -34.97 -34.60 -11.61
N LEU A 107 -36.09 -34.15 -11.05
CA LEU A 107 -36.09 -33.08 -10.05
C LEU A 107 -35.27 -33.44 -8.80
N GLU A 108 -35.27 -34.70 -8.38
CA GLU A 108 -34.49 -35.17 -7.22
C GLU A 108 -32.98 -35.12 -7.52
N ALA A 109 -32.56 -35.66 -8.66
CA ALA A 109 -31.16 -35.65 -9.09
C ALA A 109 -30.63 -34.22 -9.31
N ALA A 110 -31.44 -33.35 -9.92
CA ALA A 110 -31.10 -31.94 -10.09
C ALA A 110 -31.01 -31.20 -8.75
N THR A 111 -31.90 -31.51 -7.80
CA THR A 111 -31.88 -30.94 -6.43
C THR A 111 -30.60 -31.35 -5.69
N ARG A 112 -30.25 -32.65 -5.73
CA ARG A 112 -29.03 -33.16 -5.10
C ARG A 112 -27.76 -32.65 -5.76
N THR A 113 -27.78 -32.45 -7.07
CA THR A 113 -26.66 -31.82 -7.78
C THR A 113 -26.38 -30.42 -7.24
N VAL A 114 -27.42 -29.59 -7.07
CA VAL A 114 -27.27 -28.26 -6.47
C VAL A 114 -26.78 -28.35 -5.01
N LEU A 115 -27.24 -29.34 -4.23
CA LEU A 115 -26.74 -29.58 -2.87
C LEU A 115 -25.25 -29.94 -2.84
N VAL A 116 -24.80 -30.84 -3.71
CA VAL A 116 -23.37 -31.20 -3.80
C VAL A 116 -22.54 -29.98 -4.19
N LEU A 117 -22.97 -29.23 -5.19
CA LEU A 117 -22.26 -28.02 -5.63
C LEU A 117 -22.23 -26.95 -4.53
N ARG A 118 -23.31 -26.80 -3.75
CA ARG A 118 -23.33 -25.94 -2.55
C ARG A 118 -22.24 -26.31 -1.56
N GLU A 119 -22.12 -27.59 -1.20
CA GLU A 119 -21.10 -28.02 -0.23
C GLU A 119 -19.68 -27.86 -0.81
N LEU A 120 -19.46 -28.25 -2.06
CA LEU A 120 -18.18 -28.08 -2.75
C LEU A 120 -17.77 -26.62 -2.85
N SER A 121 -18.74 -25.73 -3.02
CA SER A 121 -18.51 -24.29 -3.11
C SER A 121 -18.10 -23.62 -1.78
N MET A 122 -18.12 -24.39 -0.67
CA MET A 122 -17.64 -23.99 0.65
C MET A 122 -16.40 -24.78 1.08
N ALA A 123 -15.80 -25.55 0.16
CA ALA A 123 -14.58 -26.33 0.42
C ALA A 123 -13.39 -25.43 0.77
N ALA A 124 -12.47 -25.95 1.59
CA ALA A 124 -11.22 -25.25 1.92
C ALA A 124 -10.28 -25.08 0.71
N ASP A 125 -10.36 -25.98 -0.28
CA ASP A 125 -9.65 -25.87 -1.55
C ASP A 125 -10.34 -24.82 -2.43
N LEU A 126 -9.70 -23.65 -2.57
CA LEU A 126 -10.29 -22.50 -3.26
C LEU A 126 -10.61 -22.78 -4.73
N ASP A 127 -9.84 -23.64 -5.39
CA ASP A 127 -10.08 -24.06 -6.77
C ASP A 127 -11.38 -24.87 -6.89
N THR A 128 -11.62 -25.81 -5.97
CA THR A 128 -12.87 -26.56 -5.87
C THR A 128 -14.03 -25.63 -5.59
N ALA A 129 -13.88 -24.74 -4.60
CA ALA A 129 -14.91 -23.80 -4.21
C ALA A 129 -15.33 -22.91 -5.39
N PHE A 130 -14.35 -22.30 -6.06
CA PHE A 130 -14.56 -21.45 -7.23
C PHE A 130 -15.20 -22.20 -8.41
N THR A 131 -14.72 -23.41 -8.70
CA THR A 131 -15.27 -24.20 -9.82
C THR A 131 -16.73 -24.59 -9.55
N ALA A 132 -17.09 -24.88 -8.30
CA ALA A 132 -18.44 -25.25 -7.92
C ALA A 132 -19.40 -24.06 -7.94
N GLU A 133 -18.94 -22.88 -7.52
CA GLU A 133 -19.70 -21.64 -7.66
C GLU A 133 -19.97 -21.29 -9.13
N ALA A 134 -18.95 -21.30 -9.99
CA ALA A 134 -19.12 -21.06 -11.41
C ALA A 134 -20.07 -22.09 -12.08
N ALA A 135 -20.14 -23.32 -11.55
CA ALA A 135 -21.15 -24.29 -11.96
C ALA A 135 -22.57 -23.89 -11.50
N LEU A 136 -22.73 -23.44 -10.25
CA LEU A 136 -24.01 -22.93 -9.75
C LEU A 136 -24.49 -21.71 -10.53
N GLU A 137 -23.60 -20.77 -10.89
CA GLU A 137 -23.93 -19.59 -11.70
C GLU A 137 -24.45 -20.00 -13.08
N ARG A 138 -23.74 -20.92 -13.78
CA ARG A 138 -24.22 -21.45 -15.06
C ARG A 138 -25.58 -22.13 -14.97
N ILE A 139 -25.87 -22.83 -13.87
CA ILE A 139 -27.18 -23.45 -13.64
C ILE A 139 -28.24 -22.37 -13.40
N ALA A 140 -27.90 -21.36 -12.59
CA ALA A 140 -28.77 -20.23 -12.27
C ALA A 140 -29.17 -19.39 -13.51
N ASP A 141 -28.29 -19.30 -14.49
CA ASP A 141 -28.51 -18.60 -15.77
C ASP A 141 -29.19 -19.47 -16.84
N SER A 142 -29.44 -20.75 -16.55
CA SER A 142 -30.09 -21.68 -17.47
C SER A 142 -31.63 -21.65 -17.37
N PHE A 143 -32.29 -22.33 -18.32
CA PHE A 143 -33.76 -22.55 -18.30
C PHE A 143 -34.16 -23.87 -17.60
N GLN A 144 -33.24 -24.52 -16.87
CA GLN A 144 -33.50 -25.80 -16.20
C GLN A 144 -34.33 -25.62 -14.92
N ALA A 145 -35.04 -26.66 -14.50
CA ALA A 145 -35.84 -26.66 -13.26
C ALA A 145 -35.02 -26.39 -11.98
N SER A 146 -33.70 -26.61 -12.02
CA SER A 146 -32.76 -26.31 -10.93
C SER A 146 -32.30 -24.86 -10.85
N ALA A 147 -32.60 -24.01 -11.85
CA ALA A 147 -32.08 -22.64 -11.93
C ALA A 147 -32.48 -21.79 -10.72
N ASP A 148 -33.75 -21.83 -10.31
CA ASP A 148 -34.23 -21.08 -9.14
C ASP A 148 -33.56 -21.51 -7.84
N ARG A 149 -33.32 -22.81 -7.67
CA ARG A 149 -32.62 -23.35 -6.51
C ARG A 149 -31.15 -22.93 -6.50
N ALA A 150 -30.49 -22.91 -7.66
CA ALA A 150 -29.13 -22.41 -7.78
C ALA A 150 -29.05 -20.91 -7.45
N ARG A 151 -29.99 -20.09 -7.96
CA ARG A 151 -30.09 -18.65 -7.62
C ARG A 151 -30.28 -18.43 -6.12
N ALA A 152 -31.20 -19.16 -5.49
CA ALA A 152 -31.43 -19.07 -4.04
C ALA A 152 -30.19 -19.49 -3.25
N THR A 153 -29.51 -20.55 -3.67
CA THR A 153 -28.27 -21.03 -3.07
C THR A 153 -27.16 -19.99 -3.13
N LEU A 154 -26.90 -19.41 -4.31
CA LEU A 154 -25.87 -18.37 -4.48
C LEU A 154 -26.13 -17.16 -3.58
N ARG A 155 -27.40 -16.69 -3.50
CA ARG A 155 -27.77 -15.58 -2.62
C ARG A 155 -27.50 -15.87 -1.15
N LEU A 156 -27.79 -17.08 -0.68
CA LEU A 156 -27.57 -17.48 0.71
C LEU A 156 -26.07 -17.63 1.04
N LEU A 157 -25.27 -18.09 0.08
CA LEU A 157 -23.84 -18.34 0.30
C LEU A 157 -22.99 -17.08 0.20
N ALA A 158 -23.43 -16.07 -0.57
CA ALA A 158 -22.65 -14.87 -0.85
C ALA A 158 -22.14 -14.19 0.43
N SER A 159 -23.01 -13.93 1.41
CA SER A 159 -22.63 -13.29 2.67
C SER A 159 -21.68 -14.15 3.51
N VAL A 160 -21.95 -15.45 3.61
CA VAL A 160 -21.15 -16.39 4.39
C VAL A 160 -19.73 -16.50 3.81
N ARG A 161 -19.60 -16.54 2.48
CA ARG A 161 -18.29 -16.58 1.81
C ARG A 161 -17.52 -15.28 1.98
N GLN A 162 -18.19 -14.15 1.81
CA GLN A 162 -17.55 -12.86 2.00
C GLN A 162 -16.96 -12.75 3.40
N GLU A 163 -17.70 -13.14 4.44
CA GLU A 163 -17.19 -13.12 5.82
C GLU A 163 -16.01 -14.06 6.02
N ARG A 164 -16.06 -15.30 5.51
CA ARG A 164 -14.91 -16.23 5.56
C ARG A 164 -13.69 -15.70 4.81
N ALA A 165 -13.90 -15.04 3.66
CA ALA A 165 -12.83 -14.45 2.88
C ALA A 165 -12.17 -13.27 3.61
N LEU A 166 -12.97 -12.41 4.24
CA LEU A 166 -12.47 -11.31 5.07
C LEU A 166 -11.71 -11.83 6.30
N GLU A 167 -12.23 -12.88 6.94
CA GLU A 167 -11.56 -13.53 8.07
C GLU A 167 -10.22 -14.13 7.65
N ALA A 168 -10.15 -14.87 6.55
CA ALA A 168 -8.90 -15.43 6.03
C ALA A 168 -7.85 -14.34 5.70
N LEU A 169 -8.27 -13.21 5.14
CA LEU A 169 -7.37 -12.06 4.91
C LEU A 169 -6.93 -11.42 6.23
N SER A 170 -7.82 -11.34 7.22
CA SER A 170 -7.50 -10.83 8.55
C SER A 170 -6.51 -11.73 9.28
N GLU A 171 -6.69 -13.04 9.22
CA GLU A 171 -5.76 -14.03 9.76
C GLU A 171 -4.39 -13.95 9.07
N ALA A 172 -4.35 -13.59 7.79
CA ALA A 172 -3.12 -13.31 7.05
C ALA A 172 -2.51 -11.92 7.34
N GLY A 173 -3.12 -11.12 8.23
CA GLY A 173 -2.61 -9.85 8.72
C GLY A 173 -3.15 -8.60 8.04
N ALA A 174 -4.18 -8.71 7.18
CA ALA A 174 -4.90 -7.53 6.67
C ALA A 174 -5.79 -6.94 7.76
N ARG A 175 -5.94 -5.61 7.79
CA ARG A 175 -6.94 -4.96 8.66
C ARG A 175 -8.22 -4.72 7.87
N ILE A 176 -9.34 -5.23 8.40
CA ILE A 176 -10.67 -5.03 7.82
C ILE A 176 -11.38 -3.92 8.60
N HIS A 177 -11.76 -2.87 7.89
CA HIS A 177 -12.49 -1.72 8.43
C HIS A 177 -13.95 -1.81 7.98
N ARG A 178 -14.90 -1.66 8.91
CA ARG A 178 -16.34 -1.67 8.62
C ARG A 178 -16.97 -0.41 9.20
N GLU A 179 -17.87 0.22 8.43
CA GLU A 179 -18.60 1.42 8.85
C GLU A 179 -17.68 2.51 9.42
N ASP A 180 -16.51 2.68 8.83
CA ASP A 180 -15.47 3.57 9.33
C ASP A 180 -15.53 4.92 8.60
N VAL A 181 -15.33 6.01 9.33
CA VAL A 181 -15.40 7.38 8.79
C VAL A 181 -14.35 7.62 7.70
N GLN A 182 -13.17 7.03 7.84
CA GLN A 182 -12.06 7.14 6.91
C GLN A 182 -12.12 6.10 5.79
N TYR A 183 -12.63 4.89 6.05
CA TYR A 183 -12.60 3.79 5.08
C TYR A 183 -13.94 3.51 4.38
N GLY A 184 -15.04 4.07 4.88
CA GLY A 184 -16.39 3.86 4.36
C GLY A 184 -17.01 2.54 4.83
N PRO A 185 -17.99 2.00 4.09
CA PRO A 185 -18.73 0.80 4.50
C PRO A 185 -17.85 -0.44 4.65
N LEU A 186 -16.86 -0.61 3.76
CA LEU A 186 -15.88 -1.69 3.85
C LEU A 186 -14.53 -1.26 3.28
N GLY A 187 -13.50 -1.29 4.12
CA GLY A 187 -12.13 -1.01 3.73
C GLY A 187 -11.16 -2.12 4.10
N ILE A 188 -10.10 -2.27 3.30
CA ILE A 188 -9.04 -3.25 3.53
C ILE A 188 -7.70 -2.53 3.55
N GLU A 189 -6.93 -2.75 4.61
CA GLU A 189 -5.59 -2.20 4.74
C GLU A 189 -4.56 -3.33 4.82
N PHE A 190 -3.58 -3.27 3.92
CA PHE A 190 -2.40 -4.10 3.90
C PHE A 190 -1.18 -3.26 4.31
N SER A 191 -0.52 -3.68 5.38
CA SER A 191 0.66 -3.00 5.96
C SER A 191 1.75 -4.02 6.29
N GLU A 192 2.79 -3.62 7.03
CA GLU A 192 3.83 -4.52 7.53
C GLU A 192 3.29 -5.76 8.28
N ARG A 193 2.07 -5.67 8.83
CA ARG A 193 1.38 -6.79 9.51
C ARG A 193 1.02 -7.95 8.58
N TRP A 194 0.85 -7.68 7.28
CA TRP A 194 0.50 -8.71 6.32
C TRP A 194 1.59 -9.77 6.28
N HIS A 195 1.27 -11.03 6.55
CA HIS A 195 2.18 -12.17 6.45
C HIS A 195 1.68 -13.24 5.47
N GLY A 196 0.57 -12.98 4.78
CA GLY A 196 0.06 -13.81 3.70
C GLY A 196 0.94 -13.82 2.45
N LYS A 197 0.70 -14.82 1.61
CA LYS A 197 1.27 -15.03 0.27
C LYS A 197 0.33 -14.46 -0.79
N LEU A 198 0.84 -14.28 -2.00
CA LEU A 198 0.04 -13.78 -3.13
C LEU A 198 -1.18 -14.66 -3.43
N LYS A 199 -1.08 -15.98 -3.20
CA LYS A 199 -2.20 -16.93 -3.37
C LYS A 199 -3.37 -16.62 -2.42
N ASP A 200 -3.12 -16.03 -1.26
CA ASP A 200 -4.16 -15.76 -0.27
C ASP A 200 -5.05 -14.59 -0.73
N LEU A 201 -4.57 -13.77 -1.69
CA LEU A 201 -5.40 -12.74 -2.35
C LEU A 201 -6.47 -13.34 -3.28
N GLN A 202 -6.49 -14.66 -3.51
CA GLN A 202 -7.60 -15.31 -4.21
C GLN A 202 -8.93 -15.11 -3.48
N HIS A 203 -8.91 -14.94 -2.16
CA HIS A 203 -10.09 -14.63 -1.35
C HIS A 203 -10.80 -13.33 -1.76
N LEU A 204 -10.09 -12.37 -2.37
CA LEU A 204 -10.68 -11.11 -2.86
C LEU A 204 -11.82 -11.32 -3.85
N ARG A 205 -11.91 -12.49 -4.50
CA ARG A 205 -12.99 -12.83 -5.43
C ARG A 205 -14.38 -12.87 -4.80
N TRP A 206 -14.46 -13.20 -3.51
CA TRP A 206 -15.72 -13.29 -2.79
C TRP A 206 -16.02 -12.04 -1.97
N ILE A 207 -15.20 -11.00 -2.09
CA ILE A 207 -15.38 -9.77 -1.33
C ILE A 207 -15.89 -8.69 -2.28
N SER A 208 -17.12 -8.27 -2.03
CA SER A 208 -17.80 -7.21 -2.77
C SER A 208 -17.92 -5.93 -1.93
N ASN A 209 -18.18 -4.81 -2.59
CA ASN A 209 -18.44 -3.51 -1.96
C ASN A 209 -17.28 -2.95 -1.13
N VAL A 210 -16.04 -3.32 -1.46
CA VAL A 210 -14.86 -2.68 -0.88
C VAL A 210 -14.75 -1.27 -1.46
N THR A 211 -14.81 -0.26 -0.61
CA THR A 211 -14.72 1.16 -1.00
C THR A 211 -13.32 1.71 -0.86
N THR A 212 -12.56 1.26 0.12
CA THR A 212 -11.21 1.78 0.40
C THR A 212 -10.17 0.65 0.47
N VAL A 213 -9.06 0.82 -0.24
CA VAL A 213 -7.89 -0.06 -0.14
C VAL A 213 -6.65 0.76 0.18
N ASN A 214 -5.94 0.36 1.23
CA ASN A 214 -4.68 0.99 1.63
C ASN A 214 -3.54 -0.02 1.56
N LEU A 215 -2.45 0.34 0.89
CA LEU A 215 -1.21 -0.43 0.78
C LEU A 215 -0.06 0.38 1.37
N SER A 216 0.64 -0.17 2.36
CA SER A 216 1.76 0.50 3.00
C SER A 216 2.96 -0.41 3.20
N GLY A 217 4.09 -0.10 2.56
CA GLY A 217 5.37 -0.78 2.75
C GLY A 217 5.92 -1.46 1.50
N GLU A 218 7.24 -1.62 1.46
CA GLU A 218 8.01 -1.96 0.25
C GLU A 218 7.70 -3.37 -0.30
N ARG A 219 7.17 -4.26 0.54
CA ARG A 219 6.80 -5.62 0.14
C ARG A 219 5.64 -5.69 -0.86
N PHE A 220 4.87 -4.62 -1.00
CA PHE A 220 3.74 -4.55 -1.93
C PHE A 220 4.24 -4.04 -3.27
N GLY A 221 4.06 -4.81 -4.34
CA GLY A 221 4.47 -4.45 -5.71
C GLY A 221 3.42 -4.80 -6.74
N ASP A 222 3.78 -4.74 -8.02
CA ASP A 222 2.84 -4.79 -9.16
C ASP A 222 1.90 -6.00 -9.16
N ARG A 223 2.41 -7.19 -8.77
CA ARG A 223 1.59 -8.41 -8.68
C ARG A 223 0.49 -8.29 -7.62
N PHE A 224 0.78 -7.61 -6.51
CA PHE A 224 -0.19 -7.37 -5.45
C PHE A 224 -1.28 -6.42 -5.93
N LEU A 225 -0.90 -5.32 -6.59
CA LEU A 225 -1.84 -4.36 -7.17
C LEU A 225 -2.70 -4.98 -8.28
N THR A 226 -2.13 -5.90 -9.08
CA THR A 226 -2.88 -6.68 -10.08
C THR A 226 -3.98 -7.53 -9.44
N ALA A 227 -3.74 -8.11 -8.26
CA ALA A 227 -4.77 -8.88 -7.56
C ALA A 227 -5.91 -7.99 -7.04
N LEU A 228 -5.57 -6.80 -6.56
CA LEU A 228 -6.51 -5.81 -6.03
C LEU A 228 -7.37 -5.14 -7.10
N SER A 229 -6.91 -5.12 -8.36
CA SER A 229 -7.65 -4.52 -9.47
C SER A 229 -8.99 -5.22 -9.78
N ARG A 230 -9.30 -6.33 -9.10
CA ARG A 230 -10.59 -7.04 -9.17
C ARG A 230 -11.66 -6.42 -8.28
N LEU A 231 -11.28 -5.57 -7.33
CA LEU A 231 -12.19 -4.87 -6.45
C LEU A 231 -12.76 -3.64 -7.17
N GLU A 232 -13.62 -3.86 -8.15
CA GLU A 232 -14.11 -2.81 -9.06
C GLU A 232 -14.90 -1.69 -8.35
N SER A 233 -15.41 -1.96 -7.15
CA SER A 233 -16.12 -1.00 -6.30
C SER A 233 -15.21 -0.02 -5.55
N VAL A 234 -13.89 -0.14 -5.66
CA VAL A 234 -12.96 0.70 -4.92
C VAL A 234 -13.06 2.15 -5.39
N GLU A 235 -13.38 3.04 -4.45
CA GLU A 235 -13.45 4.48 -4.67
C GLU A 235 -12.18 5.18 -4.17
N ARG A 236 -11.49 4.62 -3.18
CA ARG A 236 -10.28 5.18 -2.59
C ARG A 236 -9.15 4.16 -2.59
N LEU A 237 -8.02 4.52 -3.21
CA LEU A 237 -6.80 3.74 -3.20
C LEU A 237 -5.64 4.57 -2.64
N VAL A 238 -5.04 4.11 -1.55
CA VAL A 238 -3.83 4.69 -0.98
C VAL A 238 -2.68 3.72 -1.18
N ILE A 239 -1.61 4.18 -1.82
CA ILE A 239 -0.37 3.45 -2.05
C ILE A 239 0.75 4.23 -1.41
N GLN A 240 1.38 3.67 -0.39
CA GLN A 240 2.39 4.37 0.38
C GLN A 240 3.66 3.53 0.58
N GLY A 241 4.81 4.07 0.18
CA GLY A 241 6.11 3.44 0.45
C GLY A 241 6.20 2.03 -0.13
N THR A 242 5.58 1.81 -1.30
CA THR A 242 5.48 0.47 -1.91
C THR A 242 6.48 0.30 -3.05
N ALA A 243 6.74 -0.94 -3.48
CA ALA A 243 7.50 -1.27 -4.68
C ALA A 243 6.64 -1.32 -5.95
N VAL A 244 5.47 -0.65 -5.96
CA VAL A 244 4.65 -0.51 -7.17
C VAL A 244 5.37 0.38 -8.19
N THR A 245 5.38 -0.06 -9.44
CA THR A 245 5.98 0.63 -10.57
C THR A 245 4.91 1.10 -11.57
N ASP A 246 5.34 1.77 -12.64
CA ASP A 246 4.44 2.16 -13.74
C ASP A 246 3.69 0.96 -14.35
N VAL A 247 4.32 -0.22 -14.37
CA VAL A 247 3.70 -1.47 -14.86
C VAL A 247 2.54 -1.90 -13.95
N GLY A 248 2.71 -1.79 -12.63
CA GLY A 248 1.63 -2.05 -11.68
C GLY A 248 0.49 -1.06 -11.83
N MET A 249 0.82 0.23 -12.00
CA MET A 249 -0.15 1.31 -12.14
C MET A 249 -1.08 1.14 -13.35
N ALA A 250 -0.67 0.44 -14.40
CA ALA A 250 -1.56 0.09 -15.52
C ALA A 250 -2.80 -0.71 -15.08
N ASN A 251 -2.73 -1.45 -13.97
CA ASN A 251 -3.90 -2.17 -13.45
C ASN A 251 -4.90 -1.26 -12.72
N VAL A 252 -4.50 -0.04 -12.34
CA VAL A 252 -5.40 0.92 -11.66
C VAL A 252 -6.50 1.37 -12.60
N GLU A 253 -6.30 1.36 -13.93
CA GLU A 253 -7.33 1.68 -14.94
C GLU A 253 -8.59 0.81 -14.81
N LYS A 254 -8.45 -0.41 -14.28
CA LYS A 254 -9.57 -1.34 -14.09
C LYS A 254 -10.50 -0.92 -12.94
N LEU A 255 -10.00 -0.09 -12.02
CA LEU A 255 -10.77 0.46 -10.92
C LEU A 255 -11.60 1.65 -11.40
N THR A 256 -12.56 1.40 -12.29
CA THR A 256 -13.36 2.46 -12.94
C THR A 256 -14.23 3.27 -11.97
N GLY A 257 -14.46 2.73 -10.76
CA GLY A 257 -15.10 3.42 -9.65
C GLY A 257 -14.18 4.37 -8.86
N LEU A 258 -12.88 4.40 -9.15
CA LEU A 258 -11.90 5.13 -8.34
C LEU A 258 -12.10 6.64 -8.42
N ARG A 259 -12.20 7.27 -7.24
CA ARG A 259 -12.41 8.72 -7.05
C ARG A 259 -11.22 9.39 -6.38
N TRP A 260 -10.56 8.71 -5.45
CA TRP A 260 -9.41 9.21 -4.70
C TRP A 260 -8.22 8.28 -4.87
N LEU A 261 -7.15 8.78 -5.49
CA LEU A 261 -5.88 8.06 -5.63
C LEU A 261 -4.76 8.82 -4.93
N PHE A 262 -4.23 8.24 -3.86
CA PHE A 262 -3.13 8.83 -3.10
C PHE A 262 -1.90 7.94 -3.21
N VAL A 263 -0.87 8.42 -3.91
CA VAL A 263 0.40 7.72 -4.08
C VAL A 263 1.51 8.51 -3.40
N PHE A 264 2.12 7.87 -2.40
CA PHE A 264 3.15 8.46 -1.56
C PHE A 264 4.41 7.60 -1.62
N HIS A 265 5.57 8.22 -1.79
CA HIS A 265 6.88 7.57 -1.67
C HIS A 265 6.99 6.27 -2.48
N THR A 266 6.47 6.28 -3.70
CA THR A 266 6.39 5.09 -4.57
C THR A 266 7.08 5.43 -5.90
N PRO A 267 7.91 4.53 -6.47
CA PRO A 267 8.78 4.84 -7.61
C PRO A 267 8.04 4.83 -8.95
N ILE A 268 6.98 5.63 -9.07
CA ILE A 268 6.22 5.83 -10.31
C ILE A 268 6.67 7.11 -11.03
N THR A 269 6.61 7.10 -12.36
CA THR A 269 7.03 8.18 -13.25
C THR A 269 5.83 8.76 -14.03
N ASP A 270 6.10 9.72 -14.92
CA ASP A 270 5.10 10.28 -15.84
C ASP A 270 4.38 9.20 -16.67
N SER A 271 4.99 8.03 -16.87
CA SER A 271 4.35 6.91 -17.57
C SER A 271 3.11 6.40 -16.82
N ALA A 272 3.14 6.35 -15.49
CA ALA A 272 1.97 5.94 -14.69
C ALA A 272 0.80 6.91 -14.83
N VAL A 273 1.05 8.20 -15.07
CA VAL A 273 -0.01 9.22 -15.14
C VAL A 273 -0.94 9.01 -16.33
N LYS A 274 -0.42 8.44 -17.43
CA LYS A 274 -1.22 8.11 -18.62
C LYS A 274 -2.39 7.19 -18.28
N HIS A 275 -2.19 6.28 -17.34
CA HIS A 275 -3.22 5.35 -16.88
C HIS A 275 -4.32 6.04 -16.06
N LEU A 276 -3.98 7.13 -15.38
CA LEU A 276 -4.94 7.89 -14.57
C LEU A 276 -5.95 8.66 -15.43
N LEU A 277 -5.58 9.01 -16.67
CA LEU A 277 -6.45 9.68 -17.63
C LEU A 277 -7.60 8.77 -18.10
N ALA A 278 -7.45 7.44 -18.00
CA ALA A 278 -8.48 6.48 -18.39
C ALA A 278 -9.60 6.34 -17.35
N LEU A 279 -9.46 6.95 -16.17
CA LEU A 279 -10.40 6.80 -15.05
C LEU A 279 -11.50 7.86 -15.08
N PRO A 280 -12.76 7.50 -15.42
CA PRO A 280 -13.82 8.47 -15.69
C PRO A 280 -14.34 9.19 -14.44
N ARG A 281 -14.08 8.62 -13.25
CA ARG A 281 -14.61 9.10 -11.96
C ARG A 281 -13.54 9.63 -11.02
N LEU A 282 -12.29 9.70 -11.46
CA LEU A 282 -11.19 10.16 -10.63
C LEU A 282 -11.37 11.66 -10.38
N ASP A 283 -11.45 12.02 -9.10
CA ASP A 283 -11.77 13.37 -8.62
C ASP A 283 -10.58 13.98 -7.87
N GLU A 284 -9.76 13.17 -7.19
CA GLU A 284 -8.62 13.65 -6.42
C GLU A 284 -7.41 12.74 -6.58
N VAL A 285 -6.28 13.35 -6.93
CA VAL A 285 -5.00 12.68 -7.08
C VAL A 285 -3.94 13.39 -6.25
N LYS A 286 -3.32 12.64 -5.34
CA LYS A 286 -2.17 13.12 -4.56
C LYS A 286 -0.95 12.30 -4.91
N LEU A 287 0.10 12.96 -5.41
CA LEU A 287 1.36 12.34 -5.83
C LEU A 287 2.50 12.97 -5.06
N TYR A 288 2.90 12.38 -3.93
CA TYR A 288 3.97 12.92 -3.08
C TYR A 288 5.18 12.01 -3.07
N GLY A 289 6.37 12.57 -3.23
CA GLY A 289 7.60 11.79 -3.21
C GLY A 289 7.66 10.71 -4.30
N THR A 290 7.00 10.95 -5.44
CA THR A 290 7.09 10.14 -6.65
C THR A 290 8.08 10.77 -7.65
N GLN A 291 8.37 10.08 -8.75
CA GLN A 291 9.18 10.61 -9.86
C GLN A 291 8.33 11.29 -10.94
N VAL A 292 7.05 11.55 -10.65
CA VAL A 292 6.14 12.26 -11.55
C VAL A 292 6.52 13.74 -11.58
N THR A 293 6.75 14.26 -12.78
CA THR A 293 7.15 15.65 -13.04
C THR A 293 5.93 16.58 -13.07
N ALA A 294 6.20 17.89 -13.06
CA ALA A 294 5.15 18.89 -13.26
C ALA A 294 4.51 18.76 -14.67
N ALA A 295 5.30 18.42 -15.69
CA ALA A 295 4.82 18.19 -17.04
C ALA A 295 3.93 16.94 -17.11
N GLY A 296 4.30 15.86 -16.39
CA GLY A 296 3.52 14.63 -16.33
C GLY A 296 2.09 14.84 -15.82
N VAL A 297 1.92 15.67 -14.78
CA VAL A 297 0.58 15.99 -14.24
C VAL A 297 -0.16 17.09 -14.98
N ALA A 298 0.47 17.81 -15.90
CA ALA A 298 -0.17 18.92 -16.62
C ALA A 298 -1.37 18.42 -17.43
N GLY A 299 -1.21 17.32 -18.17
CA GLY A 299 -2.31 16.70 -18.91
C GLY A 299 -3.41 16.14 -18.00
N LEU A 300 -3.06 15.66 -16.80
CA LEU A 300 -4.04 15.19 -15.81
C LEU A 300 -4.88 16.36 -15.27
N LYS A 301 -4.24 17.49 -14.95
CA LYS A 301 -4.92 18.71 -14.51
C LYS A 301 -5.84 19.27 -15.60
N GLU A 302 -5.37 19.31 -16.85
CA GLU A 302 -6.18 19.75 -17.99
C GLU A 302 -7.39 18.84 -18.20
N SER A 303 -7.19 17.52 -18.17
CA SER A 303 -8.27 16.54 -18.31
C SER A 303 -9.29 16.60 -17.17
N PHE A 304 -8.87 16.94 -15.95
CA PHE A 304 -9.77 17.04 -14.81
C PHE A 304 -10.53 18.38 -14.81
N GLY A 305 -9.89 19.47 -15.26
CA GLY A 305 -10.46 20.80 -15.19
C GLY A 305 -10.93 21.12 -13.77
N ASP A 306 -12.15 21.66 -13.65
CA ASP A 306 -12.76 22.01 -12.36
C ASP A 306 -13.37 20.81 -11.60
N ARG A 307 -13.42 19.63 -12.24
CA ARG A 307 -14.10 18.45 -11.67
C ARG A 307 -13.30 17.82 -10.53
N GLY A 308 -11.99 18.07 -10.50
CA GLY A 308 -11.08 17.35 -9.64
C GLY A 308 -9.80 18.12 -9.32
N THR A 309 -9.00 17.56 -8.41
CA THR A 309 -7.78 18.20 -7.92
C THR A 309 -6.59 17.26 -8.06
N VAL A 310 -5.46 17.83 -8.51
CA VAL A 310 -4.18 17.12 -8.60
C VAL A 310 -3.16 17.87 -7.75
N ASP A 311 -2.84 17.31 -6.58
CA ASP A 311 -1.78 17.81 -5.69
C ASP A 311 -0.53 16.95 -5.90
N ARG A 312 0.45 17.53 -6.60
CA ARG A 312 1.77 16.92 -6.79
C ARG A 312 2.77 17.64 -5.91
N ARG A 313 3.49 16.88 -5.09
CA ARG A 313 4.61 17.37 -4.30
C ARG A 313 5.84 16.56 -4.66
N ALA A 314 6.75 17.16 -5.42
CA ALA A 314 8.12 16.64 -5.49
C ALA A 314 8.60 16.49 -4.06
N GLY A 315 9.05 15.30 -3.69
CA GLY A 315 9.37 14.87 -2.32
C GLY A 315 10.44 15.70 -1.63
N GLY A 316 10.15 16.96 -1.35
CA GLY A 316 10.87 17.71 -0.36
C GLY A 316 10.40 17.17 0.96
N PHE A 317 11.29 16.52 1.70
CA PHE A 317 11.39 16.96 3.08
C PHE A 317 12.82 17.28 3.46
N LEU A 318 13.82 16.42 3.22
CA LEU A 318 15.23 16.80 3.48
C LEU A 318 16.27 16.08 2.61
N GLY A 319 15.88 15.13 1.76
CA GLY A 319 16.82 14.24 1.05
C GLY A 319 17.38 13.11 1.92
N VAL A 320 16.53 12.54 2.77
CA VAL A 320 16.83 11.32 3.54
C VAL A 320 15.84 10.21 3.21
N ALA A 321 16.31 8.97 3.22
CA ALA A 321 15.49 7.78 3.31
C ALA A 321 15.51 7.30 4.77
N LEU A 322 14.34 6.84 5.25
CA LEU A 322 14.14 6.41 6.62
C LEU A 322 13.54 5.01 6.63
N SER A 323 13.90 4.22 7.64
CA SER A 323 13.40 2.87 7.89
C SER A 323 13.12 2.66 9.38
N GLY A 324 12.25 1.70 9.72
CA GLY A 324 12.00 1.32 11.11
C GLY A 324 11.55 2.49 12.01
N PRO A 325 12.11 2.66 13.23
CA PRO A 325 11.73 3.71 14.17
C PRO A 325 12.33 5.09 13.81
N CYS A 326 12.21 5.50 12.54
CA CYS A 326 12.85 6.70 11.98
C CYS A 326 14.39 6.66 11.94
N GLN A 327 14.97 5.49 11.69
CA GLN A 327 16.40 5.38 11.41
C GLN A 327 16.69 5.82 9.98
N VAL A 328 17.67 6.69 9.78
CA VAL A 328 18.14 7.17 8.48
C VAL A 328 18.89 6.02 7.80
N SER A 329 18.30 5.46 6.76
CA SER A 329 18.93 4.41 5.96
C SER A 329 19.88 4.97 4.92
N ARG A 330 19.59 6.19 4.41
CA ARG A 330 20.42 6.86 3.41
C ARG A 330 20.22 8.37 3.47
N VAL A 331 21.30 9.10 3.22
CA VAL A 331 21.28 10.55 3.00
C VAL A 331 21.70 10.83 1.57
N VAL A 332 20.93 11.65 0.87
CA VAL A 332 21.21 12.05 -0.52
C VAL A 332 22.29 13.15 -0.49
N PRO A 333 23.41 13.01 -1.20
CA PRO A 333 24.43 14.05 -1.26
C PRO A 333 23.88 15.41 -1.72
N GLN A 334 24.39 16.51 -1.16
CA GLN A 334 23.99 17.90 -1.41
C GLN A 334 22.55 18.27 -1.00
N SER A 335 21.82 17.33 -0.39
CA SER A 335 20.49 17.57 0.14
C SER A 335 20.48 18.51 1.35
N ALA A 336 19.30 18.96 1.76
CA ALA A 336 19.16 19.75 2.98
C ALA A 336 19.63 18.97 4.22
N ALA A 337 19.36 17.67 4.28
CA ALA A 337 19.82 16.78 5.33
C ALA A 337 21.35 16.60 5.32
N ASP A 338 21.95 16.40 4.14
CA ASP A 338 23.41 16.28 3.99
C ASP A 338 24.11 17.57 4.45
N LYS A 339 23.58 18.73 4.02
CA LYS A 339 24.08 20.05 4.44
C LYS A 339 23.91 20.32 5.94
N ALA A 340 22.95 19.66 6.56
CA ALA A 340 22.71 19.71 7.99
C ALA A 340 23.49 18.64 8.77
N ASP A 341 24.43 17.94 8.13
CA ASP A 341 25.21 16.83 8.69
C ASP A 341 24.33 15.69 9.23
N MET A 342 23.17 15.43 8.64
CA MET A 342 22.43 14.19 8.92
C MET A 342 23.18 13.02 8.27
N ARG A 343 23.26 11.88 8.97
CA ARG A 343 24.06 10.72 8.55
C ARG A 343 23.22 9.45 8.52
N GLN A 344 23.71 8.47 7.76
CA GLN A 344 23.21 7.11 7.86
C GLN A 344 23.31 6.62 9.31
N ASP A 345 22.30 5.84 9.73
CA ASP A 345 22.09 5.30 11.08
C ASP A 345 21.67 6.29 12.16
N ASP A 346 21.51 7.59 11.83
CA ASP A 346 20.85 8.54 12.73
C ASP A 346 19.40 8.12 12.99
N ILE A 347 18.93 8.14 14.25
CA ILE A 347 17.52 7.86 14.57
C ILE A 347 16.82 9.16 14.92
N VAL A 348 15.82 9.59 14.14
CA VAL A 348 15.08 10.83 14.40
C VAL A 348 14.16 10.66 15.62
N LEU A 349 14.47 11.37 16.70
CA LEU A 349 13.70 11.36 17.95
C LEU A 349 12.66 12.48 18.01
N LYS A 350 13.02 13.67 17.52
CA LYS A 350 12.13 14.83 17.49
C LYS A 350 12.21 15.59 16.18
N PHE A 351 11.07 16.18 15.85
CA PHE A 351 10.89 17.16 14.79
C PHE A 351 10.33 18.45 15.43
N ALA A 352 11.07 19.55 15.28
CA ALA A 352 10.90 20.74 16.12
C ALA A 352 10.90 20.33 17.61
N ASP A 353 9.86 20.67 18.37
CA ASP A 353 9.71 20.32 19.79
C ASP A 353 8.93 19.02 20.03
N GLN A 354 8.50 18.34 18.96
CA GLN A 354 7.61 17.19 19.08
C GLN A 354 8.36 15.88 18.90
N TYR A 355 8.06 14.91 19.77
CA TYR A 355 8.53 13.54 19.59
C TYR A 355 7.96 12.92 18.32
N VAL A 356 8.78 12.06 17.73
CA VAL A 356 8.51 11.31 16.51
C VAL A 356 8.73 9.85 16.84
N SER A 357 7.71 9.04 16.60
CA SER A 357 7.74 7.61 16.97
C SER A 357 7.81 6.68 15.76
N THR A 358 7.36 7.14 14.60
CA THR A 358 7.33 6.36 13.36
C THR A 358 7.63 7.24 12.15
N VAL A 359 8.07 6.64 11.06
CA VAL A 359 8.32 7.35 9.80
C VAL A 359 7.04 8.06 9.31
N GLN A 360 5.87 7.44 9.52
CA GLN A 360 4.58 8.03 9.20
C GLN A 360 4.28 9.30 9.99
N ASP A 361 4.52 9.24 11.30
CA ASP A 361 4.33 10.35 12.23
C ASP A 361 5.26 11.52 11.85
N LEU A 362 6.52 11.21 11.50
CA LEU A 362 7.45 12.19 10.98
C LEU A 362 6.93 12.85 9.69
N ILE A 363 6.54 12.06 8.69
CA ILE A 363 6.02 12.56 7.42
C ILE A 363 4.79 13.45 7.64
N GLY A 364 3.87 13.04 8.51
CA GLY A 364 2.71 13.83 8.88
C GLY A 364 3.09 15.18 9.51
N LYS A 365 4.02 15.17 10.46
CA LYS A 365 4.53 16.39 11.13
C LYS A 365 5.27 17.33 10.18
N ILE A 366 6.11 16.81 9.28
CA ILE A 366 6.79 17.67 8.30
C ILE A 366 5.79 18.19 7.25
N GLY A 367 4.82 17.37 6.83
CA GLY A 367 3.79 17.75 5.88
C GLY A 367 2.80 18.81 6.37
N SER A 368 2.58 18.89 7.68
CA SER A 368 1.73 19.88 8.36
C SER A 368 2.49 21.16 8.77
N ASN A 369 3.81 21.08 8.94
CA ASN A 369 4.65 22.22 9.28
C ASN A 369 5.08 22.98 8.02
N ARG A 370 4.14 23.76 7.47
CA ARG A 370 4.25 24.47 6.19
C ARG A 370 4.99 25.83 6.24
N LEU A 371 5.76 26.10 7.29
CA LEU A 371 6.44 27.38 7.46
C LEU A 371 7.88 27.29 6.99
N GLY A 372 8.21 28.06 5.95
CA GLY A 372 9.58 28.27 5.50
C GLY A 372 10.44 28.86 6.63
N GLY A 373 11.61 28.27 6.83
CA GLY A 373 12.50 28.57 7.95
C GLY A 373 13.26 27.32 8.38
N ARG A 374 14.40 27.52 9.06
CA ARG A 374 15.25 26.45 9.60
C ARG A 374 14.44 25.50 10.48
N ILE A 375 14.56 24.21 10.22
CA ILE A 375 13.82 23.16 10.93
C ILE A 375 14.77 22.43 11.86
N GLN A 376 14.42 22.35 13.14
CA GLN A 376 15.21 21.63 14.13
C GLN A 376 14.84 20.15 14.17
N PHE A 377 15.84 19.29 14.17
CA PHE A 377 15.74 17.85 14.37
C PHE A 377 16.58 17.45 15.58
N GLN A 378 16.06 16.56 16.43
CA GLN A 378 16.87 15.85 17.40
C GLN A 378 17.02 14.41 16.91
N VAL A 379 18.25 14.01 16.61
CA VAL A 379 18.58 12.64 16.18
C VAL A 379 19.43 11.94 17.24
N LEU A 380 19.39 10.61 17.28
CA LEU A 380 20.30 9.79 18.07
C LEU A 380 21.41 9.29 17.14
N ARG A 381 22.66 9.67 17.42
CA ARG A 381 23.84 9.22 16.68
C ARG A 381 24.77 8.51 17.65
N GLY A 382 25.00 7.20 17.46
CA GLY A 382 25.87 6.44 18.36
C GLY A 382 25.44 6.51 19.83
N TYR A 383 24.13 6.48 20.10
CA TYR A 383 23.52 6.63 21.43
C TYR A 383 23.59 8.03 22.08
N GLU A 384 24.10 9.05 21.36
CA GLU A 384 24.08 10.43 21.83
C GLU A 384 23.06 11.28 21.07
N PRO A 385 22.28 12.14 21.75
CA PRO A 385 21.34 13.04 21.10
C PRO A 385 22.08 14.21 20.43
N VAL A 386 21.96 14.32 19.11
CA VAL A 386 22.51 15.41 18.30
C VAL A 386 21.37 16.30 17.82
N GLN A 387 21.54 17.62 17.96
CA GLN A 387 20.61 18.61 17.41
C GLN A 387 21.11 19.01 16.02
N LEU A 388 20.27 18.76 15.01
CA LEU A 388 20.54 19.13 13.62
C LEU A 388 19.59 20.23 13.21
N MET A 389 20.11 21.24 12.51
CA MET A 389 19.32 22.34 11.98
C MET A 389 19.28 22.20 10.47
N VAL A 390 18.15 21.74 9.96
CA VAL A 390 17.97 21.54 8.53
C VAL A 390 17.34 22.78 7.93
N GLU A 391 18.12 23.52 7.16
CA GLU A 391 17.63 24.67 6.44
C GLU A 391 16.99 24.22 5.13
N ARG A 392 15.67 24.37 5.05
CA ARG A 392 14.97 24.27 3.77
C ARG A 392 15.26 25.54 2.99
N LYS A 393 16.34 25.53 2.20
CA LYS A 393 16.55 26.57 1.18
C LYS A 393 15.35 26.50 0.24
N GLY A 394 14.51 27.54 0.22
CA GLY A 394 13.56 27.71 -0.86
C GLY A 394 14.34 27.68 -2.17
N ASP A 395 13.80 26.98 -3.17
CA ASP A 395 14.44 26.97 -4.50
C ASP A 395 14.54 28.41 -4.99
N THR A 396 15.77 28.89 -5.18
CA THR A 396 16.02 30.25 -5.63
C THR A 396 15.77 30.36 -7.12
N LEU A 397 15.28 31.52 -7.57
CA LEU A 397 15.12 31.82 -8.99
C LEU A 397 16.46 31.71 -9.78
N GLY A 398 17.61 31.86 -9.09
CA GLY A 398 18.96 31.76 -9.67
C GLY A 398 19.35 32.96 -10.53
N ILE A 399 18.97 34.15 -10.05
CA ILE A 399 19.33 35.43 -10.67
C ILE A 399 20.06 36.32 -9.67
N GLU A 400 21.00 37.11 -10.17
CA GLU A 400 21.45 38.34 -9.50
C GLU A 400 20.79 39.53 -10.21
N GLY A 401 20.48 40.58 -9.46
CA GLY A 401 19.83 41.74 -10.03
C GLY A 401 19.83 42.96 -9.13
N GLU A 402 19.44 44.08 -9.70
CA GLU A 402 19.35 45.37 -9.01
C GLU A 402 17.92 45.92 -9.07
N SER A 403 17.50 46.55 -7.98
CA SER A 403 16.20 47.23 -7.91
C SER A 403 16.32 48.59 -8.61
N ARG A 404 16.03 48.65 -9.92
CA ARG A 404 16.17 49.86 -10.75
C ARG A 404 14.84 50.30 -11.36
N GLY A 405 14.22 51.31 -10.76
CA GLY A 405 12.98 51.91 -11.26
C GLY A 405 11.80 50.94 -11.18
N VAL A 406 11.03 50.83 -12.26
CA VAL A 406 9.85 49.96 -12.32
C VAL A 406 10.27 48.53 -12.70
N GLY A 407 10.54 47.71 -11.68
CA GLY A 407 10.91 46.30 -11.85
C GLY A 407 12.34 45.99 -11.39
N ILE A 408 12.71 44.71 -11.45
CA ILE A 408 14.03 44.22 -11.07
C ILE A 408 14.85 43.98 -12.33
N PHE A 409 16.00 44.64 -12.44
CA PHE A 409 16.93 44.44 -13.56
C PHE A 409 17.83 43.23 -13.28
N VAL A 410 17.80 42.24 -14.16
CA VAL A 410 18.58 41.01 -14.04
C VAL A 410 20.01 41.29 -14.52
N THR A 411 20.97 41.27 -13.60
CA THR A 411 22.40 41.50 -13.89
C THR A 411 23.15 40.20 -14.17
N LYS A 412 22.62 39.06 -13.74
CA LYS A 412 23.20 37.75 -14.01
C LYS A 412 22.16 36.66 -13.85
N VAL A 413 22.30 35.58 -14.62
CA VAL A 413 21.49 34.38 -14.48
C VAL A 413 22.43 33.20 -14.30
N GLU A 414 22.24 32.41 -13.25
CA GLU A 414 23.01 31.18 -13.02
C GLU A 414 22.66 30.13 -14.09
N GLU A 415 23.66 29.46 -14.63
CA GLU A 415 23.45 28.36 -15.58
C GLU A 415 22.66 27.21 -14.92
N ALA A 416 21.72 26.62 -15.67
CA ALA A 416 20.80 25.58 -15.19
C ALA A 416 19.85 25.98 -14.03
N SER A 417 19.71 27.28 -13.72
CA SER A 417 18.72 27.78 -12.75
C SER A 417 17.28 27.76 -13.28
N ALA A 418 16.31 27.90 -12.36
CA ALA A 418 14.89 28.07 -12.71
C ALA A 418 14.66 29.25 -13.67
N ALA A 419 15.39 30.35 -13.49
CA ALA A 419 15.38 31.49 -14.41
C ALA A 419 15.93 31.16 -15.79
N ALA A 420 17.07 30.46 -15.87
CA ALA A 420 17.64 30.04 -17.14
C ALA A 420 16.69 29.10 -17.91
N VAL A 421 16.07 28.14 -17.21
CA VAL A 421 15.09 27.21 -17.78
C VAL A 421 13.83 27.95 -18.27
N ALA A 422 13.35 28.93 -17.50
CA ALA A 422 12.25 29.81 -17.92
C ALA A 422 12.62 30.76 -19.07
N GLY A 423 13.89 30.78 -19.50
CA GLY A 423 14.40 31.62 -20.57
C GLY A 423 14.53 33.10 -20.19
N ILE A 424 14.64 33.40 -18.89
CA ILE A 424 15.07 34.70 -18.36
C ILE A 424 16.57 34.83 -18.64
N ARG A 425 16.98 36.02 -19.08
CA ARG A 425 18.36 36.31 -19.48
C ARG A 425 18.88 37.54 -18.75
N GLU A 426 20.20 37.66 -18.70
CA GLU A 426 20.86 38.90 -18.32
C GLU A 426 20.35 40.05 -19.20
N GLY A 427 20.05 41.18 -18.56
CA GLY A 427 19.44 42.35 -19.20
C GLY A 427 17.90 42.38 -19.21
N ASP A 428 17.24 41.29 -18.80
CA ASP A 428 15.78 41.30 -18.61
C ASP A 428 15.37 42.15 -17.42
N ARG A 429 14.15 42.70 -17.47
CA ARG A 429 13.53 43.36 -16.32
C ARG A 429 12.29 42.62 -15.85
N ILE A 430 12.35 42.03 -14.66
CA ILE A 430 11.20 41.36 -14.03
C ILE A 430 10.23 42.42 -13.52
N TYR A 431 9.00 42.40 -14.04
CA TYR A 431 7.98 43.41 -13.78
C TYR A 431 6.88 42.90 -12.84
N THR A 432 6.40 41.67 -13.04
CA THR A 432 5.39 41.04 -12.18
C THR A 432 5.78 39.62 -11.77
N TRP A 433 5.21 39.18 -10.65
CA TRP A 433 5.26 37.82 -10.14
C TRP A 433 3.85 37.41 -9.71
N ASN A 434 3.25 36.42 -10.37
CA ASN A 434 1.86 36.01 -10.18
C ASN A 434 0.87 37.18 -10.26
N ARG A 435 1.03 38.02 -11.29
CA ARG A 435 0.23 39.23 -11.56
C ARG A 435 0.46 40.40 -10.60
N ASP A 436 1.18 40.20 -9.51
CA ASP A 436 1.56 41.27 -8.59
C ASP A 436 2.85 41.93 -9.06
N SER A 437 2.86 43.27 -9.14
CA SER A 437 4.07 44.03 -9.46
C SER A 437 5.17 43.77 -8.42
N VAL A 438 6.42 43.70 -8.89
CA VAL A 438 7.59 43.55 -8.03
C VAL A 438 8.59 44.64 -8.36
N HIS A 439 9.07 45.36 -7.34
CA HIS A 439 9.99 46.48 -7.53
C HIS A 439 11.30 46.31 -6.78
N LEU A 440 11.32 45.49 -5.72
CA LEU A 440 12.47 45.31 -4.85
C LEU A 440 12.96 43.86 -4.86
N LEU A 441 14.28 43.67 -4.99
CA LEU A 441 14.91 42.34 -4.99
C LEU A 441 14.55 41.50 -3.74
N PRO A 442 14.56 42.05 -2.51
CA PRO A 442 14.16 41.31 -1.31
C PRO A 442 12.68 40.90 -1.29
N GLU A 443 11.82 41.63 -1.99
CA GLU A 443 10.40 41.29 -2.13
C GLU A 443 10.22 40.12 -3.09
N LEU A 444 10.91 40.14 -4.24
CA LEU A 444 10.95 39.00 -5.15
C LEU A 444 11.46 37.74 -4.46
N ALA A 445 12.47 37.88 -3.61
CA ALA A 445 13.04 36.78 -2.83
C ALA A 445 12.00 36.05 -1.97
N LYS A 446 11.23 36.81 -1.18
CA LYS A 446 10.14 36.26 -0.37
C LYS A 446 9.06 35.59 -1.21
N ARG A 447 8.80 36.09 -2.42
CA ARG A 447 7.74 35.58 -3.29
C ARG A 447 8.09 34.25 -3.97
N TYR A 448 9.34 34.01 -4.34
CA TYR A 448 9.74 32.69 -4.84
C TYR A 448 9.94 31.67 -3.72
N GLU A 449 10.33 32.09 -2.50
CA GLU A 449 10.34 31.19 -1.33
C GLU A 449 8.95 30.65 -0.97
N ALA A 450 7.90 31.39 -1.32
CA ALA A 450 6.50 31.06 -1.03
C ALA A 450 5.78 30.30 -2.18
N ALA A 451 6.42 30.12 -3.34
CA ALA A 451 5.78 29.60 -4.55
C ALA A 451 6.58 28.45 -5.20
N ALA A 452 5.91 27.34 -5.55
CA ALA A 452 6.54 26.24 -6.30
C ALA A 452 6.60 26.51 -7.81
N GLN A 453 5.76 27.42 -8.31
CA GLN A 453 5.74 27.90 -9.68
C GLN A 453 5.18 29.32 -9.70
N ALA A 454 5.53 30.11 -10.70
CA ALA A 454 5.01 31.45 -10.87
C ALA A 454 4.94 31.89 -12.34
N GLU A 455 3.91 32.69 -12.64
CA GLU A 455 3.83 33.45 -13.89
C GLU A 455 4.56 34.78 -13.69
N VAL A 456 5.61 34.99 -14.49
CA VAL A 456 6.52 36.13 -14.39
C VAL A 456 6.49 36.90 -15.69
N VAL A 457 6.21 38.20 -15.65
CA VAL A 457 6.36 39.04 -16.84
C VAL A 457 7.73 39.69 -16.81
N VAL A 458 8.54 39.43 -17.84
CA VAL A 458 9.83 40.09 -18.05
C VAL A 458 9.75 41.07 -19.22
N ILE A 459 10.47 42.18 -19.15
CA ILE A 459 10.61 43.13 -20.23
C ILE A 459 12.00 42.95 -20.85
N ARG A 460 12.04 42.67 -22.15
CA ARG A 460 13.28 42.53 -22.94
C ARG A 460 13.18 43.42 -24.18
N GLY A 461 14.09 44.39 -24.32
CA GLY A 461 14.09 45.28 -25.50
C GLY A 461 12.78 46.07 -25.70
N GLY A 462 12.04 46.37 -24.61
CA GLY A 462 10.76 47.08 -24.66
C GLY A 462 9.52 46.20 -24.88
N GLN A 463 9.68 44.89 -25.09
CA GLN A 463 8.58 43.94 -25.21
C GLN A 463 8.32 43.21 -23.89
N THR A 464 7.06 43.04 -23.53
CA THR A 464 6.62 42.22 -22.39
C THR A 464 6.54 40.75 -22.80
N LEU A 465 7.25 39.90 -22.06
CA LEU A 465 7.33 38.48 -22.30
C LEU A 465 6.83 37.75 -21.04
N PRO A 466 5.64 37.14 -21.06
CA PRO A 466 5.21 36.25 -19.98
C PRO A 466 6.08 35.00 -19.99
N LYS A 467 6.53 34.60 -18.80
CA LYS A 467 7.39 33.44 -18.53
C LYS A 467 6.77 32.63 -17.42
N GLU A 468 6.77 31.32 -17.57
CA GLU A 468 6.43 30.42 -16.48
C GLU A 468 7.73 29.95 -15.83
N VAL A 469 7.89 30.24 -14.54
CA VAL A 469 9.03 29.81 -13.75
C VAL A 469 8.59 28.67 -12.85
N ILE A 470 9.30 27.54 -12.93
CA ILE A 470 9.11 26.41 -12.01
C ILE A 470 10.30 26.38 -11.06
N LEU A 471 10.01 26.49 -9.77
CA LEU A 471 11.01 26.49 -8.70
C LEU A 471 11.02 25.08 -8.09
N GLY A 472 12.11 24.33 -8.30
CA GLY A 472 12.29 23.00 -7.72
C GLY A 472 12.12 21.81 -8.68
N GLY A 473 13.07 21.64 -9.60
CA GLY A 473 13.27 20.41 -10.36
C GLY A 473 14.42 19.58 -9.78
N TRP A 474 14.18 18.79 -8.73
CA TRP A 474 15.19 17.84 -8.26
C TRP A 474 15.32 16.70 -9.29
N LYS A 475 16.48 16.60 -9.94
CA LYS A 475 16.87 15.39 -10.69
C LYS A 475 17.42 14.36 -9.71
N TRP A 476 16.72 13.24 -9.54
CA TRP A 476 17.32 12.07 -8.91
C TRP A 476 18.54 11.66 -9.74
N PRO A 477 19.71 11.38 -9.12
CA PRO A 477 20.77 10.70 -9.84
C PRO A 477 20.25 9.33 -10.30
N ASP A 478 20.64 8.91 -11.51
CA ASP A 478 20.29 7.60 -12.06
C ASP A 478 20.69 6.51 -11.04
N LEU A 479 19.69 5.84 -10.49
CA LEU A 479 19.88 4.71 -9.57
C LEU A 479 19.80 3.43 -10.40
N ASN A 480 20.96 3.04 -10.95
CA ASN A 480 21.21 1.64 -11.30
C ASN A 480 21.44 0.81 -10.04
#